data_AF-A0A914CAA8-F1
#
_entry.id   AF-A0A914CAA8-F1
#
_cell.length_a   1.000
_cell.length_b   1.000
_cell.length_c   1.000
_cell.angle_alpha   90.00
_cell.angle_beta   90.00
_cell.angle_gamma   90.00
#
_symmetry.space_group_name_H-M   'P 1'
#
loop_
_entity.id
_entity.type
_entity.pdbx_description
1 polymer ?
#
loop_
_entity_poly.entity_id
_entity_poly.type
_entity_poly.pdbx_seq_one_letter_code
_entity_poly.pdbx_strand_id
1 'polypeptide(L)'
;MPEINDSFNQEMLQMMKRSTPSEQVVGWFFTVSDLTESCEMYHDYYSRLVSDISMRKEQPPIILLTMDVSFSVENQARLPVRAYVRAEAGIPNKQQNHAVIFQPLKVELDAFPGEAVALGVVQKGTDAKDRTALLDVGIEHLEKSTEEMINWLERLQTYVNEVLKQKEMPSDSSMGRRLMDIVNTANTQLPPEKLERLVKNSLRDYMMISYLANLTKTQLSLQERMLIG
;
A
#
# COMPACT_ATOMS: atom_id res chain seq x y z
N MET A 1 -24.62 24.15 -10.51
CA MET A 1 -24.38 22.84 -9.87
C MET A 1 -23.37 22.10 -10.74
N PRO A 2 -22.35 21.44 -10.20
CA PRO A 2 -21.45 20.63 -11.01
C PRO A 2 -22.25 19.53 -11.71
N GLU A 3 -22.30 19.56 -13.03
CA GLU A 3 -23.06 18.61 -13.84
C GLU A 3 -22.29 17.30 -13.99
N ILE A 4 -22.95 16.17 -13.75
CA ILE A 4 -22.39 14.85 -14.03
C ILE A 4 -22.49 14.59 -15.52
N ASN A 5 -21.36 14.32 -16.18
CA ASN A 5 -21.35 13.91 -17.57
C ASN A 5 -21.55 12.40 -17.69
N ASP A 6 -22.79 11.98 -17.97
CA ASP A 6 -23.15 10.57 -18.07
C ASP A 6 -22.47 9.86 -19.25
N SER A 7 -22.37 10.51 -20.42
CA SER A 7 -21.73 9.89 -21.59
C SER A 7 -20.26 9.59 -21.34
N PHE A 8 -19.55 10.51 -20.67
CA PHE A 8 -18.16 10.30 -20.28
C PHE A 8 -17.99 9.11 -19.32
N ASN A 9 -18.84 9.00 -18.28
CA ASN A 9 -18.78 7.89 -17.33
C ASN A 9 -19.03 6.54 -18.01
N GLN A 10 -19.99 6.48 -18.94
CA GLN A 10 -20.28 5.27 -19.70
C GLN A 10 -19.12 4.87 -20.64
N GLU A 11 -18.53 5.83 -21.34
CA GLU A 11 -17.37 5.58 -22.22
C GLU A 11 -16.16 5.08 -21.42
N MET A 12 -15.83 5.75 -20.31
CA MET A 12 -14.71 5.35 -19.45
C MET A 12 -14.93 3.93 -18.90
N LEU A 13 -16.15 3.61 -18.46
CA LEU A 13 -16.48 2.28 -17.99
C LEU A 13 -16.28 1.22 -19.08
N GLN A 14 -16.71 1.48 -20.31
CA GLN A 14 -16.52 0.55 -21.43
C GLN A 14 -15.03 0.31 -21.70
N MET A 15 -14.20 1.36 -21.62
CA MET A 15 -12.75 1.24 -21.75
C MET A 15 -12.13 0.40 -20.63
N MET A 16 -12.50 0.66 -19.37
CA MET A 16 -12.01 -0.08 -18.20
C MET A 16 -12.39 -1.56 -18.28
N LYS A 17 -13.64 -1.87 -18.64
CA LYS A 17 -14.09 -3.27 -18.85
C LYS A 17 -13.31 -3.99 -19.95
N ARG A 18 -12.88 -3.28 -21.01
CA ARG A 18 -12.09 -3.87 -22.09
C ARG A 18 -10.65 -4.14 -21.66
N SER A 19 -10.08 -3.26 -20.84
CA SER A 19 -8.70 -3.40 -20.35
C SER A 19 -8.60 -4.44 -19.23
N THR A 20 -9.49 -4.34 -18.24
CA THR A 20 -9.47 -5.16 -17.02
C THR A 20 -10.87 -5.69 -16.72
N PRO A 21 -11.29 -6.79 -17.36
CA PRO A 21 -12.66 -7.30 -17.25
C PRO A 21 -13.06 -7.78 -15.84
N SER A 22 -12.07 -8.07 -14.99
CA SER A 22 -12.28 -8.52 -13.61
C SER A 22 -12.64 -7.39 -12.64
N GLU A 23 -12.41 -6.13 -13.02
CA GLU A 23 -12.70 -4.98 -12.18
C GLU A 23 -14.17 -4.56 -12.29
N GLN A 24 -14.70 -4.05 -11.17
CA GLN A 24 -16.06 -3.53 -11.08
C GLN A 24 -16.05 -2.19 -10.34
N VAL A 25 -16.97 -1.31 -10.72
CA VAL A 25 -17.22 -0.07 -9.97
C VAL A 25 -17.76 -0.42 -8.57
N VAL A 26 -17.04 0.06 -7.55
CA VAL A 26 -17.38 -0.14 -6.13
C VAL A 26 -17.90 1.13 -5.45
N GLY A 27 -17.79 2.28 -6.12
CA GLY A 27 -18.25 3.54 -5.58
C GLY A 27 -17.66 4.77 -6.26
N TRP A 28 -17.64 5.88 -5.54
CA TRP A 28 -17.18 7.17 -6.03
C TRP A 28 -16.46 7.96 -4.93
N PHE A 29 -15.67 8.95 -5.33
CA PHE A 29 -14.89 9.78 -4.42
C PHE A 29 -15.01 11.26 -4.76
N PHE A 30 -14.75 12.12 -3.77
CA PHE A 30 -14.61 13.56 -3.99
C PHE A 30 -13.60 14.16 -3.00
N THR A 31 -13.04 15.31 -3.37
CA THR A 31 -11.86 15.91 -2.70
C THR A 31 -12.25 16.98 -1.67
N VAL A 32 -13.37 16.78 -0.98
CA VAL A 32 -13.82 17.64 0.13
C VAL A 32 -13.90 16.79 1.39
N SER A 33 -13.50 17.36 2.54
CA SER A 33 -13.41 16.69 3.83
C SER A 33 -14.76 16.27 4.42
N ASP A 34 -15.77 17.11 4.19
CA ASP A 34 -17.08 17.01 4.84
C ASP A 34 -18.19 16.67 3.85
N LEU A 35 -19.18 15.95 4.34
CA LEU A 35 -20.35 15.56 3.57
C LEU A 35 -21.23 16.77 3.31
N THR A 36 -21.68 16.91 2.07
CA THR A 36 -22.60 17.96 1.64
C THR A 36 -23.95 17.36 1.30
N GLU A 37 -25.02 18.16 1.29
CA GLU A 37 -26.37 17.71 0.90
C GLU A 37 -26.38 17.15 -0.53
N SER A 38 -25.54 17.69 -1.41
CA SER A 38 -25.41 17.21 -2.79
C SER A 38 -24.90 15.77 -2.89
N CYS A 39 -24.24 15.23 -1.85
CA CYS A 39 -23.75 13.85 -1.85
C CYS A 39 -24.87 12.83 -2.06
N GLU A 40 -26.10 13.11 -1.60
CA GLU A 40 -27.25 12.23 -1.82
C GLU A 40 -27.57 12.08 -3.32
N MET A 41 -27.64 13.19 -4.05
CA MET A 41 -27.92 13.19 -5.49
C MET A 41 -26.84 12.45 -6.28
N TYR A 42 -25.56 12.67 -5.95
CA TYR A 42 -24.45 11.97 -6.60
C TYR A 42 -24.48 10.47 -6.27
N HIS A 43 -24.78 10.11 -5.02
CA HIS A 43 -24.87 8.73 -4.60
C HIS A 43 -26.01 8.00 -5.32
N ASP A 44 -27.19 8.61 -5.47
CA ASP A 44 -28.31 8.07 -6.25
C ASP A 44 -27.93 7.81 -7.70
N TYR A 45 -27.20 8.74 -8.34
CA TYR A 45 -26.72 8.57 -9.71
C TYR A 45 -25.79 7.35 -9.82
N TYR A 46 -24.77 7.25 -8.98
CA TYR A 46 -23.82 6.14 -9.03
C TYR A 46 -24.43 4.80 -8.61
N SER A 47 -25.40 4.80 -7.69
CA SER A 47 -26.19 3.61 -7.36
C SER A 47 -26.96 3.08 -8.58
N ARG A 48 -27.60 3.96 -9.36
CA ARG A 48 -28.29 3.59 -10.60
C ARG A 48 -27.33 3.09 -11.67
N LEU A 49 -26.22 3.81 -11.87
CA LEU A 49 -25.20 3.41 -12.82
C LEU A 49 -24.71 1.98 -12.53
N VAL A 50 -24.33 1.70 -11.27
CA VAL A 50 -23.87 0.36 -10.87
C VAL A 50 -24.98 -0.68 -10.95
N SER A 51 -26.23 -0.33 -10.65
CA SER A 51 -27.35 -1.26 -10.75
C SER A 51 -27.60 -1.72 -12.19
N ASP A 52 -27.48 -0.81 -13.16
CA ASP A 52 -27.68 -1.11 -14.58
C ASP A 52 -26.56 -2.02 -15.13
N ILE A 53 -25.37 -1.91 -14.56
CA ILE A 53 -24.18 -2.67 -14.98
C ILE A 53 -24.11 -4.04 -14.31
N SER A 54 -24.55 -4.13 -13.05
CA SER A 54 -24.36 -5.34 -12.26
C SER A 54 -25.39 -6.40 -12.67
N MET A 55 -24.92 -7.45 -13.35
CA MET A 55 -25.73 -8.64 -13.66
C MET A 55 -25.94 -9.56 -12.43
N ARG A 56 -25.46 -9.15 -11.24
CA ARG A 56 -25.53 -9.96 -10.01
C ARG A 56 -26.84 -9.70 -9.27
N LYS A 57 -27.39 -10.78 -8.69
CA LYS A 57 -28.64 -10.76 -7.90
C LYS A 57 -28.50 -9.99 -6.58
N GLU A 58 -27.27 -9.89 -6.06
CA GLU A 58 -26.92 -9.07 -4.90
C GLU A 58 -25.90 -8.02 -5.33
N GLN A 59 -26.27 -6.75 -5.14
CA GLN A 59 -25.41 -5.62 -5.46
C GLN A 59 -24.55 -5.28 -4.24
N PRO A 60 -23.22 -5.15 -4.39
CA PRO A 60 -22.38 -4.68 -3.30
C PRO A 60 -22.78 -3.23 -2.93
N PRO A 61 -22.66 -2.84 -1.66
CA PRO A 61 -22.95 -1.47 -1.25
C PRO A 61 -21.99 -0.49 -1.93
N ILE A 62 -22.53 0.64 -2.39
CA ILE A 62 -21.75 1.71 -3.00
C ILE A 62 -21.00 2.46 -1.90
N ILE A 63 -19.68 2.55 -2.06
CA ILE A 63 -18.81 3.24 -1.11
C ILE A 63 -18.58 4.69 -1.55
N LEU A 64 -18.73 5.62 -0.62
CA LEU A 64 -18.36 7.02 -0.80
C LEU A 64 -17.03 7.29 -0.12
N LEU A 65 -16.05 7.80 -0.85
CA LEU A 65 -14.76 8.25 -0.29
C LEU A 65 -14.66 9.77 -0.28
N THR A 66 -14.31 10.34 0.87
CA THR A 66 -13.95 11.75 1.01
C THR A 66 -12.44 11.87 1.24
N MET A 67 -11.80 12.79 0.53
CA MET A 67 -10.37 13.05 0.68
C MET A 67 -10.15 14.53 0.95
N ASP A 68 -9.43 14.87 2.02
CA ASP A 68 -9.01 16.25 2.26
C ASP A 68 -7.66 16.51 1.57
N VAL A 69 -7.67 17.38 0.57
CA VAL A 69 -6.48 17.78 -0.19
C VAL A 69 -5.79 19.02 0.36
N SER A 70 -6.33 19.65 1.41
CA SER A 70 -5.79 20.89 1.99
C SER A 70 -4.51 20.65 2.78
N PHE A 71 -4.27 19.42 3.26
CA PHE A 71 -3.18 19.06 4.18
C PHE A 71 -3.02 20.06 5.34
N SER A 72 -4.13 20.73 5.73
CA SER A 72 -4.12 21.88 6.63
C SER A 72 -3.88 21.50 8.11
N VAL A 73 -4.02 20.21 8.43
CA VAL A 73 -3.79 19.69 9.77
C VAL A 73 -2.28 19.46 9.97
N GLU A 74 -1.64 20.39 10.67
CA GLU A 74 -0.27 20.22 11.17
C GLU A 74 -0.20 18.91 11.99
N ASN A 75 0.74 18.02 11.65
CA ASN A 75 0.95 16.66 12.18
C ASN A 75 0.17 15.50 11.54
N GLN A 76 -0.58 15.69 10.46
CA GLN A 76 -1.05 14.56 9.63
C GLN A 76 -0.13 14.35 8.42
N ALA A 77 0.83 13.42 8.56
CA ALA A 77 1.70 12.97 7.47
C ALA A 77 1.00 12.06 6.45
N ARG A 78 -0.32 11.86 6.57
CA ARG A 78 -1.12 10.98 5.70
C ARG A 78 -2.31 11.74 5.15
N LEU A 79 -2.62 11.54 3.87
CA LEU A 79 -3.86 12.01 3.26
C LEU A 79 -5.03 11.41 4.04
N PRO A 80 -5.89 12.22 4.68
CA PRO A 80 -6.99 11.70 5.45
C PRO A 80 -8.09 11.27 4.47
N VAL A 81 -8.24 9.95 4.31
CA VAL A 81 -9.32 9.34 3.55
C VAL A 81 -10.37 8.85 4.55
N ARG A 82 -11.63 9.24 4.34
CA ARG A 82 -12.77 8.68 5.07
C ARG A 82 -13.68 7.96 4.08
N ALA A 83 -14.27 6.85 4.52
CA ALA A 83 -15.20 6.08 3.72
C ALA A 83 -16.57 6.06 4.40
N TYR A 84 -17.62 6.04 3.59
CA TYR A 84 -19.00 5.99 4.06
C TYR A 84 -19.83 5.01 3.23
N VAL A 85 -20.81 4.41 3.87
CA VAL A 85 -21.87 3.64 3.21
C VAL A 85 -23.23 4.29 3.49
N ARG A 86 -24.13 4.28 2.51
CA ARG A 86 -25.50 4.77 2.69
C ARG A 86 -26.28 3.79 3.57
N ALA A 87 -26.91 4.31 4.61
CA ALA A 87 -27.90 3.64 5.42
C ALA A 87 -29.21 4.43 5.36
N GLU A 88 -30.31 3.73 5.12
CA GLU A 88 -31.64 4.31 5.21
C GLU A 88 -32.06 4.37 6.67
N ALA A 89 -32.48 5.54 7.13
CA ALA A 89 -32.97 5.75 8.49
C ALA A 89 -34.46 6.15 8.44
N GLY A 90 -35.25 5.40 9.22
CA GLY A 90 -36.68 5.63 9.38
C GLY A 90 -37.04 5.90 10.83
N ILE A 91 -38.11 6.67 11.05
CA ILE A 91 -38.72 6.78 12.37
C ILE A 91 -39.60 5.54 12.58
N PRO A 92 -39.41 4.75 13.66
CA PRO A 92 -40.31 3.64 13.95
C PRO A 92 -41.75 4.18 14.05
N ASN A 93 -42.69 3.60 13.29
CA ASN A 93 -44.10 4.01 13.06
C ASN A 93 -44.45 4.89 11.84
N LYS A 94 -43.51 5.27 10.96
CA LYS A 94 -43.87 5.84 9.64
C LYS A 94 -43.34 4.94 8.51
N GLN A 95 -44.20 4.62 7.53
CA GLN A 95 -43.85 3.76 6.39
C GLN A 95 -42.92 4.42 5.35
N GLN A 96 -42.52 5.67 5.55
CA GLN A 96 -41.61 6.37 4.65
C GLN A 96 -40.23 6.54 5.31
N ASN A 97 -39.19 6.13 4.58
CA ASN A 97 -37.81 6.39 4.93
C ASN A 97 -37.57 7.89 4.71
N HIS A 98 -37.43 8.64 5.80
CA HIS A 98 -37.39 10.10 5.78
C HIS A 98 -35.97 10.68 5.87
N ALA A 99 -34.95 9.84 6.11
CA ALA A 99 -33.58 10.29 6.25
C ALA A 99 -32.61 9.31 5.59
N VAL A 100 -31.65 9.87 4.86
CA VAL A 100 -30.48 9.16 4.36
C VAL A 100 -29.30 9.52 5.25
N ILE A 101 -28.62 8.50 5.78
CA ILE A 101 -27.44 8.70 6.63
C ILE A 101 -26.24 8.04 5.95
N PHE A 102 -25.12 8.75 5.92
CA PHE A 102 -23.84 8.18 5.52
C PHE A 102 -23.10 7.70 6.76
N GLN A 103 -23.05 6.39 6.94
CA GLN A 103 -22.38 5.76 8.08
C GLN A 103 -20.88 5.64 7.79
N PRO A 104 -20.00 6.14 8.68
CA PRO A 104 -18.56 6.05 8.47
C PRO A 104 -18.07 4.60 8.58
N LEU A 105 -17.09 4.27 7.75
CA LEU A 105 -16.40 2.98 7.71
C LEU A 105 -14.95 3.16 8.17
N LYS A 106 -14.39 2.10 8.76
CA LYS A 106 -12.96 2.03 9.04
C LYS A 106 -12.21 1.90 7.72
N VAL A 107 -11.23 2.78 7.50
CA VAL A 107 -10.38 2.77 6.31
C VAL A 107 -9.00 2.27 6.68
N GLU A 108 -8.52 1.29 5.94
CA GLU A 108 -7.14 0.83 5.97
C GLU A 108 -6.60 0.86 4.53
N LEU A 109 -5.36 1.31 4.37
CA LEU A 109 -4.67 1.25 3.09
C LEU A 109 -3.87 -0.03 3.06
N ASP A 110 -4.09 -0.83 2.02
CA ASP A 110 -3.33 -2.03 1.73
C ASP A 110 -2.56 -1.84 0.43
N ALA A 111 -1.49 -2.60 0.26
CA ALA A 111 -0.65 -2.55 -0.93
C ALA A 111 -0.23 -3.97 -1.32
N PHE A 112 -0.26 -4.26 -2.62
CA PHE A 112 0.28 -5.52 -3.10
C PHE A 112 1.80 -5.59 -2.85
N PRO A 113 2.40 -6.78 -2.74
CA PRO A 113 3.83 -6.89 -2.45
C PRO A 113 4.74 -6.09 -3.40
N GLY A 114 4.40 -6.05 -4.70
CA GLY A 114 5.13 -5.25 -5.68
C GLY A 114 4.94 -3.74 -5.48
N GLU A 115 3.74 -3.30 -5.12
CA GLU A 115 3.43 -1.90 -4.83
C GLU A 115 4.13 -1.44 -3.54
N ALA A 116 4.16 -2.28 -2.50
CA ALA A 116 4.84 -1.96 -1.25
C ALA A 116 6.34 -1.68 -1.47
N VAL A 117 7.00 -2.50 -2.31
CA VAL A 117 8.41 -2.28 -2.69
C VAL A 117 8.56 -0.98 -3.48
N ALA A 118 7.70 -0.74 -4.48
CA ALA A 118 7.75 0.47 -5.29
C ALA A 118 7.51 1.74 -4.44
N LEU A 119 6.54 1.70 -3.53
CA LEU A 119 6.24 2.78 -2.58
C LEU A 119 7.42 3.07 -1.66
N GLY A 120 8.13 2.04 -1.19
CA GLY A 120 9.35 2.22 -0.41
C GLY A 120 10.44 2.99 -1.18
N VAL A 121 10.59 2.74 -2.48
CA VAL A 121 11.51 3.50 -3.35
C VAL A 121 11.02 4.94 -3.56
N VAL A 122 9.74 5.12 -3.86
CA VAL A 122 9.15 6.46 -4.06
C VAL A 122 9.26 7.32 -2.79
N GLN A 123 9.10 6.72 -1.62
CA GLN A 123 9.25 7.40 -0.33
C GLN A 123 10.67 7.90 -0.10
N LYS A 124 11.71 7.18 -0.50
CA LYS A 124 13.10 7.71 -0.44
C LYS A 124 13.26 9.01 -1.24
N GLY A 125 12.51 9.16 -2.33
CA GLY A 125 12.47 10.37 -3.12
C GLY A 125 11.82 11.56 -2.40
N THR A 126 10.96 11.35 -1.39
CA THR A 126 10.39 12.47 -0.62
C THR A 126 11.39 13.14 0.31
N ASP A 127 12.42 12.39 0.74
CA ASP A 127 13.47 12.89 1.62
C ASP A 127 14.59 13.60 0.85
N ALA A 128 14.75 13.29 -0.44
CA ALA A 128 15.73 13.91 -1.32
C ALA A 128 15.31 15.34 -1.72
N LYS A 129 16.23 16.31 -1.63
CA LYS A 129 15.98 17.70 -2.04
C LYS A 129 15.56 17.82 -3.51
N ASP A 130 16.13 16.98 -4.37
CA ASP A 130 15.86 16.97 -5.81
C ASP A 130 14.66 16.09 -6.18
N ARG A 131 13.99 15.47 -5.19
CA ARG A 131 12.85 14.56 -5.37
C ARG A 131 13.10 13.37 -6.30
N THR A 132 14.36 12.95 -6.39
CA THR A 132 14.78 11.80 -7.19
C THR A 132 15.03 10.60 -6.28
N ALA A 133 14.62 9.42 -6.76
CA ALA A 133 14.94 8.15 -6.14
C ALA A 133 15.76 7.33 -7.13
N LEU A 134 16.97 6.95 -6.72
CA LEU A 134 17.77 5.99 -7.47
C LEU A 134 17.34 4.58 -7.07
N LEU A 135 17.23 3.70 -8.07
CA LEU A 135 17.05 2.28 -7.81
C LEU A 135 18.38 1.74 -7.29
N ASP A 136 18.36 1.20 -6.08
CA ASP A 136 19.51 0.51 -5.50
C ASP A 136 19.82 -0.73 -6.37
N VAL A 137 21.05 -0.84 -6.86
CA VAL A 137 21.47 -1.97 -7.71
C VAL A 137 22.63 -2.71 -7.06
N GLY A 138 22.50 -4.03 -6.95
CA GLY A 138 23.60 -4.90 -6.52
C GLY A 138 23.81 -4.94 -5.01
N ILE A 139 25.06 -4.84 -4.56
CA ILE A 139 25.47 -5.15 -3.19
C ILE A 139 25.01 -4.11 -2.16
N GLU A 140 24.81 -2.87 -2.59
CA GLU A 140 24.31 -1.78 -1.72
C GLU A 140 22.92 -2.10 -1.16
N HIS A 141 22.11 -2.86 -1.91
CA HIS A 141 20.81 -3.32 -1.42
C HIS A 141 20.95 -4.34 -0.28
N LEU A 142 21.93 -5.24 -0.38
CA LEU A 142 22.22 -6.21 0.67
C LEU A 142 22.71 -5.51 1.95
N GLU A 143 23.58 -4.52 1.80
CA GLU A 143 24.07 -3.70 2.91
C GLU A 143 22.92 -2.98 3.62
N LYS A 144 22.08 -2.25 2.88
CA LYS A 144 20.91 -1.54 3.42
C LYS A 144 19.92 -2.48 4.10
N SER A 145 19.61 -3.63 3.49
CA SER A 145 18.69 -4.60 4.08
C SER A 145 19.25 -5.21 5.38
N THR A 146 20.57 -5.40 5.45
CA THR A 146 21.25 -5.88 6.67
C THR A 146 21.21 -4.82 7.76
N GLU A 147 21.44 -3.55 7.41
CA GLU A 147 21.33 -2.41 8.32
C GLU A 147 19.89 -2.25 8.86
N GLU A 148 18.88 -2.35 8.00
CA GLU A 148 17.47 -2.34 8.41
C GLU A 148 17.14 -3.50 9.37
N MET A 149 17.64 -4.71 9.10
CA MET A 149 17.48 -5.85 10.02
C MET A 149 18.11 -5.60 11.39
N ILE A 150 19.32 -5.02 11.43
CA ILE A 150 19.98 -4.65 12.70
C ILE A 150 19.13 -3.64 13.46
N ASN A 151 18.65 -2.58 12.79
CA ASN A 151 17.79 -1.58 13.41
C ASN A 151 16.50 -2.18 14.00
N TRP A 152 15.88 -3.15 13.33
CA TRP A 152 14.72 -3.86 13.86
C TRP A 152 15.05 -4.71 15.10
N LEU A 153 16.20 -5.39 15.11
CA LEU A 153 16.66 -6.17 16.26
C LEU A 153 16.96 -5.28 17.46
N GLU A 154 17.57 -4.11 17.26
CA GLU A 154 17.84 -3.13 18.33
C GLU A 154 16.56 -2.58 18.94
N ARG A 155 15.55 -2.27 18.11
CA ARG A 155 14.21 -1.85 18.58
C ARG A 155 13.54 -2.93 19.40
N LEU A 156 13.61 -4.18 18.94
CA LEU A 156 13.06 -5.34 19.64
C LEU A 156 13.76 -5.54 20.99
N GLN A 157 15.09 -5.43 21.03
CA GLN A 157 15.87 -5.53 22.26
C GLN A 157 15.48 -4.43 23.26
N THR A 158 15.30 -3.20 22.77
CA THR A 158 14.85 -2.06 23.58
C THR A 158 13.48 -2.34 24.19
N TYR A 159 12.51 -2.78 23.38
CA TYR A 159 11.19 -3.17 23.84
C TYR A 159 11.23 -4.26 24.93
N VAL A 160 12.01 -5.33 24.71
CA VAL A 160 12.16 -6.40 25.70
C VAL A 160 12.75 -5.87 27.01
N ASN A 161 13.77 -5.02 26.94
CA ASN A 161 14.38 -4.40 28.11
C ASN A 161 13.40 -3.50 28.89
N GLU A 162 12.51 -2.78 28.19
CA GLU A 162 11.47 -1.96 28.82
C GLU A 162 10.41 -2.82 29.52
N VAL A 163 9.93 -3.88 28.86
CA VAL A 163 8.97 -4.83 29.45
C VAL A 163 9.56 -5.54 30.67
N LEU A 164 10.84 -5.92 30.64
CA LEU A 164 11.50 -6.54 31.80
C LEU A 164 11.66 -5.58 32.99
N LYS A 165 11.79 -4.27 32.72
CA LYS A 165 11.89 -3.23 33.77
C LYS A 165 10.53 -2.87 34.37
N GLN A 166 9.45 -2.92 33.59
CA GLN A 166 8.10 -2.56 34.04
C GLN A 166 7.29 -3.81 34.41
N LYS A 167 7.10 -4.01 35.71
CA LYS A 167 6.40 -5.18 36.28
C LYS A 167 4.88 -5.21 36.00
N GLU A 168 4.28 -4.10 35.54
CA GLU A 168 2.83 -3.87 35.52
C GLU A 168 2.24 -3.39 34.18
N MET A 169 2.96 -3.47 33.04
CA MET A 169 2.27 -3.31 31.76
C MET A 169 1.47 -4.58 31.43
N PRO A 170 0.28 -4.46 30.81
CA PRO A 170 -0.38 -5.62 30.21
C PRO A 170 0.51 -6.13 29.08
N SER A 171 1.42 -7.05 29.41
CA SER A 171 2.30 -7.68 28.43
C SER A 171 1.43 -8.40 27.41
N ASP A 172 1.43 -7.90 26.17
CA ASP A 172 0.72 -8.53 25.08
C ASP A 172 1.28 -9.95 24.85
N SER A 173 0.54 -10.96 25.32
CA SER A 173 0.90 -12.36 25.18
C SER A 173 1.07 -12.79 23.72
N SER A 174 0.45 -12.08 22.77
CA SER A 174 0.60 -12.35 21.34
C SER A 174 1.98 -11.91 20.82
N MET A 175 2.49 -10.76 21.28
CA MET A 175 3.84 -10.29 20.96
C MET A 175 4.88 -11.26 21.50
N GLY A 176 4.75 -11.70 22.76
CA GLY A 176 5.66 -12.68 23.36
C GLY A 176 5.75 -14.01 22.60
N ARG A 177 4.62 -14.51 22.09
CA ARG A 177 4.59 -15.72 21.24
C ARG A 177 5.32 -15.50 19.92
N ARG A 178 5.07 -14.39 19.23
CA ARG A 178 5.75 -14.03 17.97
C ARG A 178 7.27 -13.91 18.17
N LEU A 179 7.70 -13.31 19.27
CA LEU A 179 9.14 -13.23 19.62
C LEU A 179 9.75 -14.62 19.81
N MET A 180 9.04 -15.51 20.49
CA MET A 180 9.50 -16.89 20.69
C MET A 180 9.63 -17.63 19.35
N ASP A 181 8.67 -17.46 18.44
CA ASP A 181 8.72 -18.05 17.10
C ASP A 181 9.93 -17.55 16.29
N ILE A 182 10.27 -16.27 16.38
CA ILE A 182 11.47 -15.68 15.76
C ILE A 182 12.73 -16.35 16.31
N VAL A 183 12.87 -16.45 17.63
CA VAL A 183 14.04 -17.07 18.28
C VAL A 183 14.16 -18.55 17.90
N ASN A 184 13.05 -19.28 17.93
CA ASN A 184 13.03 -20.69 17.55
C ASN A 184 13.42 -20.89 16.08
N THR A 185 12.92 -20.04 15.18
CA THR A 185 13.25 -20.10 13.76
C THR A 185 14.73 -19.78 13.53
N ALA A 186 15.26 -18.74 14.18
CA ALA A 186 16.67 -18.38 14.08
C ALA A 186 17.58 -19.52 14.57
N ASN A 187 17.27 -20.11 15.73
CA ASN A 187 18.07 -21.17 16.32
C ASN A 187 18.05 -22.47 15.49
N THR A 188 16.91 -22.82 14.90
CA THR A 188 16.76 -24.05 14.12
C THR A 188 17.23 -23.92 12.68
N GLN A 189 17.00 -22.78 12.05
CA GLN A 189 17.24 -22.60 10.61
C GLN A 189 18.53 -21.87 10.27
N LEU A 190 19.07 -21.07 11.20
CA LEU A 190 20.26 -20.22 11.01
C LEU A 190 21.31 -20.42 12.12
N PRO A 191 21.87 -21.64 12.29
CA PRO A 191 23.06 -21.79 13.12
C PRO A 191 24.22 -20.95 12.53
N PRO A 192 25.16 -20.48 13.38
CA PRO A 192 26.19 -19.51 12.97
C PRO A 192 27.04 -20.00 11.80
N GLU A 193 27.41 -21.29 11.77
CA GLU A 193 28.17 -21.87 10.66
C GLU A 193 27.41 -21.85 9.32
N LYS A 194 26.08 -22.05 9.36
CA LYS A 194 25.25 -22.02 8.16
C LYS A 194 25.07 -20.59 7.66
N LEU A 195 24.90 -19.63 8.57
CA LEU A 195 24.84 -18.21 8.24
C LEU A 195 26.14 -17.74 7.56
N GLU A 196 27.31 -18.03 8.15
CA GLU A 196 28.60 -17.65 7.57
C GLU A 196 28.79 -18.24 6.17
N ARG A 197 28.46 -19.52 5.99
CA ARG A 197 28.50 -20.17 4.67
C ARG A 197 27.56 -19.52 3.66
N LEU A 198 26.34 -19.17 4.06
CA LEU A 198 25.36 -18.50 3.19
C LEU A 198 25.84 -17.12 2.77
N VAL A 199 26.36 -16.31 3.70
CA VAL A 199 26.92 -14.98 3.41
C VAL A 199 28.12 -15.09 2.47
N LYS A 200 29.05 -16.01 2.74
CA LYS A 200 30.25 -16.17 1.90
C LYS A 200 29.93 -16.65 0.48
N ASN A 201 28.98 -17.57 0.34
CA ASN A 201 28.57 -18.08 -0.97
C ASN A 201 27.82 -17.01 -1.77
N SER A 202 26.84 -16.34 -1.15
CA SER A 202 26.11 -15.25 -1.82
C SER A 202 27.06 -14.13 -2.27
N LEU A 203 27.98 -13.68 -1.42
CA LEU A 203 28.96 -12.65 -1.77
C LEU A 203 29.87 -13.07 -2.95
N ARG A 204 30.31 -14.33 -2.98
CA ARG A 204 31.10 -14.88 -4.10
C ARG A 204 30.29 -14.88 -5.39
N ASP A 205 29.05 -15.36 -5.35
CA ASP A 205 28.18 -15.47 -6.51
C ASP A 205 27.87 -14.07 -7.08
N TYR A 206 27.60 -13.08 -6.21
CA TYR A 206 27.42 -11.70 -6.62
C TYR A 206 28.66 -11.10 -7.28
N MET A 207 29.85 -11.28 -6.69
CA MET A 207 31.10 -10.81 -7.30
C MET A 207 31.33 -11.43 -8.67
N MET A 208 31.06 -12.73 -8.82
CA MET A 208 31.18 -13.42 -10.10
C MET A 208 30.21 -12.88 -11.15
N ILE A 209 28.94 -12.68 -10.79
CA ILE A 209 27.92 -12.13 -11.69
C ILE A 209 28.27 -10.69 -12.11
N SER A 210 28.68 -9.85 -11.15
CA SER A 210 29.09 -8.47 -11.45
C SER A 210 30.31 -8.42 -12.35
N TYR A 211 31.30 -9.29 -12.12
CA TYR A 211 32.47 -9.43 -12.98
C TYR A 211 32.08 -9.84 -14.42
N LEU A 212 31.23 -10.87 -14.55
CA LEU A 212 30.77 -11.36 -15.85
C LEU A 212 29.98 -10.27 -16.61
N ALA A 213 29.08 -9.55 -15.93
CA ALA A 213 28.31 -8.46 -16.51
C ALA A 213 29.19 -7.29 -16.97
N ASN A 214 30.24 -6.96 -16.22
CA ASN A 214 31.22 -5.95 -16.64
C ASN A 214 32.04 -6.42 -17.83
N LEU A 215 32.42 -7.70 -17.88
CA LEU A 215 33.16 -8.28 -19.00
C LEU A 215 32.32 -8.31 -20.29
N THR A 216 31.04 -8.68 -20.21
CA THR A 216 30.16 -8.63 -21.39
C THR A 216 29.93 -7.19 -21.84
N LYS A 217 29.76 -6.24 -20.91
CA LYS A 217 29.64 -4.81 -21.24
C LYS A 217 30.89 -4.26 -21.93
N THR A 218 32.09 -4.63 -21.48
CA THR A 218 33.33 -4.20 -22.13
C THR A 218 33.50 -4.85 -23.51
N GLN A 219 33.17 -6.13 -23.66
CA GLN A 219 33.18 -6.81 -24.97
C GLN A 219 32.20 -6.19 -25.96
N LEU A 220 30.98 -5.89 -25.54
CA LEU A 220 29.99 -5.19 -26.37
C LEU A 220 30.50 -3.82 -26.81
N SER A 221 31.07 -3.04 -25.89
CA SER A 221 31.63 -1.72 -26.21
C SER A 221 32.81 -1.79 -27.18
N LEU A 222 33.68 -2.80 -27.06
CA LEU A 222 34.78 -3.03 -27.99
C LEU A 222 34.28 -3.44 -29.38
N GLN A 223 33.26 -4.31 -29.44
CA GLN A 223 32.66 -4.74 -30.69
C GLN A 223 31.97 -3.58 -31.42
N GLU A 224 31.21 -2.74 -30.72
CA GLU A 224 30.61 -1.53 -31.28
C GLU A 224 31.68 -0.60 -31.87
N ARG A 225 32.81 -0.42 -31.17
CA ARG A 225 33.93 0.38 -31.68
C ARG A 225 34.60 -0.21 -32.91
N MET A 226 34.72 -1.54 -33.00
CA MET A 226 35.27 -2.22 -34.18
C MET A 226 34.31 -2.24 -35.38
N LEU A 227 33.00 -2.13 -35.16
CA LEU A 227 32.01 -2.05 -36.24
C LEU A 227 31.86 -0.63 -36.81
N ILE A 228 32.18 0.39 -36.03
CA ILE A 228 32.04 1.81 -36.41
C ILE A 228 33.36 2.38 -36.98
N GLY A 229 34.51 1.79 -36.67
CA GLY A 229 35.82 2.15 -37.23
C GLY A 229 36.16 1.36 -38.49
#